data_AF-A0A7J9RKQ7-F1
#
_entry.id   AF-A0A7J9RKQ7-F1
#
_cell.length_a   1.000
_cell.length_b   1.000
_cell.length_c   1.000
_cell.angle_alpha   90.00
_cell.angle_beta   90.00
_cell.angle_gamma   90.00
#
_symmetry.space_group_name_H-M   'P 1'
#
loop_
_entity.id
_entity.type
_entity.pdbx_description
1 polymer ?
#
loop_
_entity_poly.entity_id
_entity_poly.type
_entity_poly.pdbx_seq_one_letter_code
_entity_poly.pdbx_strand_id
1 'polypeptide(L)'
;DLCPDHVNVLILGDAIDWAESTGANVFLVESAGLCLRCAPYIEGGLGVVVLEVTSGMQLPLKLGPILSLADTAVVTKIDLVSQAEREVFRAGINEVAPNVRVLEANALHGIGIDPLVRSIGKCPEIEGELRLKGVPPLGVCTICIGKKEIGWEKHFGILRALDGDLFYRGE
;
A
#
# COMPACT_ATOMS: atom_id res chain seq x y z
N ASP A 1 0.55 -6.34 -21.32
CA ASP A 1 1.15 -6.86 -20.08
C ASP A 1 0.41 -6.37 -18.86
N LEU A 2 0.10 -7.29 -17.94
CA LEU A 2 -0.63 -7.03 -16.70
C LEU A 2 0.39 -6.95 -15.56
N CYS A 3 0.49 -5.80 -14.88
CA CYS A 3 1.35 -5.66 -13.71
C CYS A 3 0.85 -6.56 -12.57
N PRO A 4 1.72 -7.22 -11.78
CA PRO A 4 1.32 -7.97 -10.60
C PRO A 4 0.46 -7.17 -9.61
N ASP A 5 0.74 -5.88 -9.43
CA ASP A 5 -0.06 -5.02 -8.56
C ASP A 5 -1.52 -4.83 -9.08
N HIS A 6 -1.75 -5.00 -10.39
CA HIS A 6 -3.11 -4.93 -10.97
C HIS A 6 -3.93 -6.19 -10.70
N VAL A 7 -3.33 -7.38 -10.75
CA VAL A 7 -4.09 -8.61 -10.45
C VAL A 7 -4.48 -8.67 -8.98
N ASN A 8 -3.64 -8.12 -8.10
CA ASN A 8 -3.88 -8.21 -6.66
C ASN A 8 -4.99 -7.27 -6.17
N VAL A 9 -5.18 -6.09 -6.79
CA VAL A 9 -6.30 -5.21 -6.40
C VAL A 9 -7.66 -5.82 -6.72
N LEU A 10 -7.75 -6.60 -7.81
CA LEU A 10 -8.96 -7.33 -8.20
C LEU A 10 -9.28 -8.44 -7.19
N ILE A 11 -8.24 -9.11 -6.69
CA ILE A 11 -8.32 -10.17 -5.67
C ILE A 11 -8.58 -9.59 -4.28
N LEU A 12 -8.29 -8.31 -4.03
CA LEU A 12 -8.37 -7.74 -2.68
C LEU A 12 -9.77 -7.86 -2.07
N GLY A 13 -10.83 -7.74 -2.87
CA GLY A 13 -12.20 -8.03 -2.43
C GLY A 13 -12.36 -9.47 -1.97
N ASP A 14 -12.11 -10.43 -2.88
CA ASP A 14 -12.18 -11.86 -2.59
C ASP A 14 -11.28 -12.28 -1.41
N ALA A 15 -10.10 -11.65 -1.26
CA ALA A 15 -9.15 -11.95 -0.19
C ALA A 15 -9.63 -11.44 1.17
N ILE A 16 -10.39 -10.35 1.21
CA ILE A 16 -11.06 -9.89 2.43
C ILE A 16 -12.15 -10.88 2.81
N ASP A 17 -13.02 -11.29 1.88
CA ASP A 17 -14.06 -12.30 2.12
C ASP A 17 -13.45 -13.63 2.62
N TRP A 18 -12.34 -14.04 2.00
CA TRP A 18 -11.56 -15.20 2.46
C TRP A 18 -11.02 -14.99 3.87
N ALA A 19 -10.39 -13.85 4.16
CA ALA A 19 -9.84 -13.57 5.48
C ALA A 19 -10.92 -13.59 6.57
N GLU A 20 -12.10 -13.03 6.30
CA GLU A 20 -13.26 -13.10 7.20
C GLU A 20 -13.67 -14.55 7.48
N SER A 21 -13.70 -15.40 6.44
CA SER A 21 -14.04 -16.82 6.58
C SER A 21 -13.06 -17.60 7.47
N THR A 22 -11.82 -17.14 7.61
CA THR A 22 -10.81 -17.76 8.49
C THR A 22 -10.94 -17.36 9.95
N GLY A 23 -11.73 -16.32 10.27
CA GLY A 23 -11.82 -15.74 11.61
C GLY A 23 -10.55 -15.03 12.07
N ALA A 24 -9.69 -14.60 11.14
CA ALA A 24 -8.47 -13.86 11.46
C ALA A 24 -8.79 -12.48 12.05
N ASN A 25 -8.07 -12.08 13.10
CA ASN A 25 -8.24 -10.75 13.70
C ASN A 25 -7.56 -9.62 12.91
N VAL A 26 -6.58 -9.97 12.07
CA VAL A 26 -5.81 -9.02 11.26
C VAL A 26 -5.55 -9.63 9.90
N PHE A 27 -5.88 -8.89 8.84
CA PHE A 27 -5.54 -9.22 7.46
C PHE A 27 -4.45 -8.26 6.98
N LEU A 28 -3.31 -8.81 6.55
CA LEU A 28 -2.16 -8.04 6.06
C LEU A 28 -1.94 -8.35 4.58
N VAL A 29 -1.80 -7.29 3.78
CA VAL A 29 -1.53 -7.39 2.35
C VAL A 29 -0.18 -6.77 2.04
N GLU A 30 0.74 -7.60 1.56
CA GLU A 30 2.03 -7.17 1.03
C GLU A 30 1.93 -6.96 -0.48
N SER A 31 2.23 -5.74 -0.95
CA SER A 31 2.27 -5.46 -2.39
C SER A 31 3.60 -5.94 -2.99
N ALA A 32 3.66 -6.09 -4.33
CA ALA A 32 4.86 -6.59 -4.98
C ALA A 32 6.04 -5.58 -4.94
N GLY A 33 5.78 -4.31 -4.62
CA GLY A 33 6.80 -3.26 -4.50
C GLY A 33 7.53 -2.92 -5.81
N LEU A 34 7.04 -3.41 -6.96
CA LEU A 34 7.79 -3.40 -8.23
C LEU A 34 7.87 -2.02 -8.87
N CYS A 35 6.77 -1.28 -8.83
CA CYS A 35 6.66 -0.02 -9.55
C CYS A 35 6.69 1.20 -8.63
N LEU A 36 6.41 1.01 -7.32
CA LEU A 36 6.21 2.05 -6.30
C LEU A 36 5.31 3.21 -6.77
N ARG A 37 4.49 2.97 -7.78
CA ARG A 37 3.67 3.96 -8.49
C ARG A 37 2.18 3.76 -8.23
N CYS A 38 1.80 2.53 -7.90
CA CYS A 38 0.45 2.18 -7.47
C CYS A 38 0.37 2.27 -5.94
N ALA A 39 -0.71 2.85 -5.44
CA ALA A 39 -1.00 2.97 -4.01
C ALA A 39 -2.28 2.15 -3.72
N PRO A 40 -2.16 0.83 -3.50
CA PRO A 40 -3.31 -0.06 -3.32
C PRO A 40 -3.93 0.08 -1.92
N TYR A 41 -3.88 1.27 -1.33
CA TYR A 41 -4.47 1.54 -0.02
C TYR A 41 -5.97 1.73 -0.16
N ILE A 42 -6.72 1.11 0.73
CA ILE A 42 -8.19 1.17 0.74
C ILE A 42 -8.70 2.11 1.82
N GLU A 43 -9.82 2.77 1.56
CA GLU A 43 -10.56 3.53 2.55
C GLU A 43 -10.96 2.61 3.72
N GLY A 44 -10.91 3.12 4.96
CA GLY A 44 -11.11 2.31 6.18
C GLY A 44 -9.90 1.47 6.62
N GLY A 45 -9.02 1.07 5.69
CA GLY A 45 -7.80 0.32 6.02
C GLY A 45 -6.61 1.19 6.43
N LEU A 46 -5.59 0.54 7.02
CA LEU A 46 -4.30 1.15 7.37
C LEU A 46 -3.30 0.96 6.21
N GLY A 47 -3.02 2.06 5.49
CA GLY A 47 -1.99 2.13 4.46
C GLY A 47 -0.60 2.34 5.06
N VAL A 48 0.27 1.36 4.87
CA VAL A 48 1.67 1.41 5.33
C VAL A 48 2.60 1.39 4.13
N VAL A 49 3.56 2.31 4.10
CA VAL A 49 4.70 2.26 3.18
C VAL A 49 5.96 1.97 3.98
N VAL A 50 6.72 0.96 3.58
CA VAL A 50 8.00 0.62 4.21
C VAL A 50 9.12 1.15 3.33
N LEU A 51 9.93 2.04 3.88
CA LEU A 51 11.01 2.72 3.19
C LEU A 51 12.34 2.34 3.81
N GLU A 52 13.27 1.88 2.98
CA GLU A 52 14.64 1.67 3.41
C GLU A 52 15.44 2.97 3.24
N VAL A 53 16.03 3.47 4.33
CA VAL A 53 16.75 4.76 4.31
C VAL A 53 18.03 4.72 3.45
N THR A 54 18.63 3.54 3.28
CA THR A 54 19.82 3.31 2.45
C THR A 54 19.54 3.30 0.95
N SER A 55 18.27 3.39 0.52
CA SER A 55 17.88 3.43 -0.90
C SER A 55 18.06 4.81 -1.56
N GLY A 56 18.67 5.76 -0.86
CA GLY A 56 19.06 7.06 -1.38
C GLY A 56 18.13 8.19 -0.95
N MET A 57 18.72 9.33 -0.64
CA MET A 57 18.07 10.49 -0.02
C MET A 57 16.92 11.10 -0.83
N GLN A 58 16.92 10.92 -2.14
CA GLN A 58 15.89 11.43 -3.04
C GLN A 58 14.73 10.44 -3.24
N LEU A 59 14.76 9.25 -2.64
CA LEU A 59 13.70 8.26 -2.82
C LEU A 59 12.30 8.84 -2.52
N PRO A 60 12.05 9.58 -1.41
CA PRO A 60 10.72 10.08 -1.12
C PRO A 60 10.09 10.90 -2.26
N LEU A 61 10.90 11.72 -2.94
CA LEU A 61 10.48 12.56 -4.08
C LEU A 61 10.02 11.76 -5.31
N LYS A 62 10.35 10.46 -5.38
CA LYS A 62 10.09 9.59 -6.54
C LYS A 62 8.91 8.64 -6.33
N LEU A 63 8.38 8.55 -5.11
CA LEU A 63 7.37 7.56 -4.73
C LEU A 63 5.93 7.95 -5.13
N GLY A 64 5.67 9.23 -5.38
CA GLY A 64 4.35 9.68 -5.83
C GLY A 64 3.22 9.16 -4.90
N PRO A 65 2.15 8.56 -5.44
CA PRO A 65 1.00 8.14 -4.64
C PRO A 65 1.24 7.07 -3.58
N ILE A 66 2.24 6.18 -3.73
CA ILE A 66 2.48 5.15 -2.70
C ILE A 66 2.95 5.78 -1.38
N LEU A 67 3.59 6.95 -1.45
CA LEU A 67 3.97 7.70 -0.25
C LEU A 67 2.85 8.68 0.17
N SER A 68 2.28 9.44 -0.77
CA SER A 68 1.35 10.51 -0.43
C SER A 68 -0.03 10.02 0.02
N LEU A 69 -0.42 8.77 -0.27
CA LEU A 69 -1.69 8.18 0.16
C LEU A 69 -1.54 7.21 1.35
N ALA A 70 -0.31 6.95 1.81
CA ALA A 70 -0.09 6.13 3.00
C ALA A 70 -0.49 6.91 4.27
N ASP A 71 -0.93 6.20 5.31
CA ASP A 71 -1.13 6.80 6.63
C ASP A 71 0.16 6.79 7.43
N THR A 72 1.00 5.77 7.22
CA THR A 72 2.26 5.59 7.96
C THR A 72 3.40 5.21 7.02
N ALA A 73 4.51 5.93 7.13
CA ALA A 73 5.78 5.62 6.49
C ALA A 73 6.74 5.04 7.54
N VAL A 74 7.09 3.77 7.39
CA VAL A 74 8.05 3.07 8.26
C VAL A 74 9.42 3.13 7.61
N VAL A 75 10.30 3.95 8.16
CA VAL A 75 11.70 4.10 7.73
C VAL A 75 12.53 3.05 8.45
N THR A 76 13.04 2.07 7.71
CA THR A 76 13.85 0.95 8.23
C THR A 76 15.33 1.10 7.89
N LYS A 77 16.18 0.25 8.49
CA LYS A 77 17.66 0.25 8.40
C LYS A 77 18.30 1.56 8.87
N ILE A 78 17.65 2.22 9.83
CA ILE A 78 18.08 3.50 10.40
C ILE A 78 19.45 3.46 11.11
N ASP A 79 19.90 2.26 11.47
CA ASP A 79 21.18 1.96 12.09
C ASP A 79 22.36 1.98 11.11
N LEU A 80 22.07 1.96 9.80
CA LEU A 80 23.09 1.97 8.75
C LEU A 80 23.46 3.38 8.25
N VAL A 81 22.82 4.42 8.79
CA VAL A 81 23.00 5.81 8.37
C VAL A 81 23.19 6.73 9.57
N SER A 82 23.80 7.89 9.32
CA SER A 82 23.96 8.92 10.33
C SER A 82 22.61 9.56 10.71
N GLN A 83 22.55 10.17 11.89
CA GLN A 83 21.37 10.94 12.31
C GLN A 83 21.01 12.04 11.30
N ALA A 84 22.01 12.73 10.73
CA ALA A 84 21.79 13.77 9.75
C ALA A 84 21.11 13.23 8.48
N GLU A 85 21.53 12.07 7.99
CA GLU A 85 20.88 11.40 6.87
C GLU A 85 19.43 11.03 7.22
N ARG A 86 19.15 10.51 8.43
CA ARG A 86 17.75 10.25 8.82
C ARG A 86 16.88 11.49 8.81
N GLU A 87 17.39 12.60 9.34
CA GLU A 87 16.65 13.86 9.40
C GLU A 87 16.37 14.43 8.01
N VAL A 88 17.33 14.36 7.09
CA VAL A 88 17.14 14.77 5.69
C VAL A 88 16.14 13.85 4.99
N PHE A 89 16.18 12.53 5.23
CA PHE A 89 15.25 11.58 4.62
C PHE A 89 13.82 11.85 5.10
N ARG A 90 13.65 12.05 6.41
CA ARG A 90 12.38 12.44 7.04
C ARG A 90 11.86 13.76 6.50
N ALA A 91 12.73 14.76 6.31
CA ALA A 91 12.34 16.02 5.69
C ALA A 91 11.81 15.82 4.27
N GLY A 92 12.48 14.99 3.45
CA GLY A 92 12.03 14.64 2.11
C GLY A 92 10.68 13.90 2.11
N ILE A 93 10.42 13.04 3.09
CA ILE A 93 9.09 12.42 3.25
C ILE A 93 8.04 13.50 3.55
N ASN A 94 8.28 14.36 4.52
CA ASN A 94 7.33 15.38 4.94
C ASN A 94 7.07 16.44 3.85
N GLU A 95 8.03 16.69 2.97
CA GLU A 95 7.87 17.56 1.80
C GLU A 95 6.84 16.98 0.81
N VAL A 96 6.87 15.67 0.57
CA VAL A 96 5.99 14.98 -0.39
C VAL A 96 4.65 14.62 0.23
N ALA A 97 4.65 14.22 1.50
CA ALA A 97 3.51 13.66 2.21
C ALA A 97 3.41 14.27 3.62
N PRO A 98 2.99 15.54 3.76
CA PRO A 98 3.01 16.25 5.04
C PRO A 98 2.10 15.64 6.12
N ASN A 99 1.12 14.83 5.71
CA ASN A 99 0.16 14.19 6.61
C ASN A 99 0.56 12.76 6.98
N VAL A 100 1.61 12.18 6.37
CA VAL A 100 2.02 10.81 6.67
C VAL A 100 2.70 10.76 8.03
N ARG A 101 2.37 9.74 8.84
CA ARG A 101 3.09 9.49 10.07
C ARG A 101 4.41 8.80 9.78
N VAL A 102 5.53 9.46 10.06
CA VAL A 102 6.86 8.84 9.94
C VAL A 102 7.22 8.08 11.21
N LEU A 103 7.55 6.80 11.08
CA LEU A 103 8.09 5.93 12.13
C LEU A 103 9.47 5.45 11.74
N GLU A 104 10.45 5.57 12.64
CA GLU A 104 11.79 5.02 12.44
C GLU A 104 11.90 3.67 13.15
N ALA A 105 12.41 2.66 12.44
CA ALA A 105 12.56 1.31 12.97
C ALA A 105 13.92 0.69 12.63
N ASN A 106 14.49 -0.02 13.59
CA ASN A 106 15.47 -1.07 13.30
C ASN A 106 14.73 -2.40 13.39
N ALA A 107 14.19 -2.84 12.25
CA ALA A 107 13.37 -4.04 12.18
C ALA A 107 14.13 -5.32 12.56
N LEU A 108 15.45 -5.38 12.32
CA LEU A 108 16.29 -6.53 12.69
C LEU A 108 16.33 -6.75 14.20
N HIS A 109 16.31 -5.67 14.98
CA HIS A 109 16.35 -5.72 16.45
C HIS A 109 14.99 -5.44 17.09
N GLY A 110 13.92 -5.28 16.30
CA GLY A 110 12.58 -4.95 16.80
C GLY A 110 12.43 -3.54 17.41
N ILE A 111 13.41 -2.64 17.21
CA ILE A 111 13.38 -1.30 17.80
C ILE A 111 12.45 -0.40 16.99
N GLY A 112 11.58 0.34 17.67
CA GLY A 112 10.68 1.32 17.04
C GLY A 112 9.44 0.73 16.38
N ILE A 113 9.17 -0.57 16.56
CA ILE A 113 8.04 -1.28 15.94
C ILE A 113 6.73 -1.12 16.73
N ASP A 114 6.78 -0.95 18.06
CA ASP A 114 5.57 -0.87 18.89
C ASP A 114 4.53 0.17 18.44
N PRO A 115 4.91 1.39 17.98
CA PRO A 115 3.94 2.34 17.48
C PRO A 115 3.15 1.83 16.26
N LEU A 116 3.79 1.05 15.37
CA LEU A 116 3.13 0.44 14.21
C LEU A 116 2.15 -0.64 14.66
N VAL A 117 2.57 -1.53 15.57
CA VAL A 117 1.72 -2.60 16.11
C VAL A 117 0.47 -2.01 16.80
N ARG A 118 0.64 -0.91 17.55
CA ARG A 118 -0.48 -0.18 18.15
C ARG A 118 -1.40 0.46 17.11
N SER A 119 -0.88 0.92 15.98
CA SER A 119 -1.71 1.44 14.89
C SER A 119 -2.51 0.32 14.23
N ILE A 120 -1.91 -0.85 14.00
CA ILE A 120 -2.58 -2.05 13.46
C ILE A 120 -3.73 -2.45 14.39
N GLY A 121 -3.49 -2.57 15.70
CA GLY A 121 -4.53 -2.94 16.68
C GLY A 121 -5.60 -1.88 16.92
N LYS A 122 -5.45 -0.66 16.37
CA LYS A 122 -6.46 0.41 16.39
C LYS A 122 -7.11 0.64 15.03
N CYS A 123 -6.66 -0.08 13.99
CA CYS A 123 -7.28 0.00 12.68
C CYS A 123 -8.74 -0.45 12.82
N PRO A 124 -9.71 0.34 12.37
CA PRO A 124 -11.10 -0.09 12.40
C PRO A 124 -11.29 -1.29 11.47
N GLU A 125 -12.35 -2.04 11.71
CA GLU A 125 -12.84 -3.01 10.74
C GLU A 125 -13.26 -2.28 9.47
N ILE A 126 -13.09 -2.95 8.34
CA ILE A 126 -13.47 -2.44 7.03
C ILE A 126 -14.96 -2.69 6.88
N GLU A 127 -15.75 -1.64 6.71
CA GLU A 127 -17.20 -1.74 6.51
C GLU A 127 -17.63 -1.15 5.17
N GLY A 128 -18.62 -1.77 4.54
CA GLY A 128 -19.26 -1.24 3.33
C GLY A 128 -18.49 -1.52 2.03
N GLU A 129 -18.71 -0.67 1.02
CA GLU A 129 -18.13 -0.88 -0.31
C GLU A 129 -16.64 -0.49 -0.34
N LEU A 130 -15.80 -1.46 -0.74
CA LEU A 130 -14.36 -1.30 -0.85
C LEU A 130 -13.97 -0.27 -1.90
N ARG A 131 -13.19 0.73 -1.49
CA ARG A 131 -12.66 1.79 -2.36
C ARG A 131 -11.20 2.08 -2.08
N LEU A 132 -10.45 2.46 -3.11
CA LEU A 132 -9.08 2.97 -2.98
C LEU A 132 -9.05 4.39 -2.41
N LYS A 133 -8.06 4.69 -1.55
CA LYS A 133 -7.84 6.03 -0.97
C LYS A 133 -7.58 7.09 -2.02
N GLY A 134 -6.88 6.73 -3.10
CA GLY A 134 -6.62 7.63 -4.22
C GLY A 134 -6.87 6.97 -5.55
N VAL A 135 -6.99 7.80 -6.57
CA VAL A 135 -7.11 7.33 -7.96
C VAL A 135 -5.72 6.93 -8.43
N PRO A 136 -5.54 5.73 -9.01
CA PRO A 136 -4.26 5.32 -9.59
C PRO A 136 -3.75 6.37 -10.61
N PRO A 137 -2.49 6.83 -10.49
CA PRO A 137 -1.97 7.87 -11.37
C PRO A 137 -1.71 7.31 -12.78
N LEU A 138 -2.31 7.95 -13.79
CA LEU A 138 -2.05 7.78 -15.23
C LEU A 138 -2.48 6.45 -15.87
N GLY A 139 -3.05 6.57 -17.08
CA GLY A 139 -3.65 5.50 -17.91
C GLY A 139 -2.71 4.47 -18.51
N VAL A 140 -1.59 4.16 -17.85
CA VAL A 140 -0.76 3.01 -18.22
C VAL A 140 -1.52 1.69 -17.95
N CYS A 141 -2.46 1.73 -17.00
CA CYS A 141 -3.39 0.65 -16.71
C CYS A 141 -4.80 1.01 -17.17
N THR A 142 -5.32 0.30 -18.18
CA THR A 142 -6.70 0.48 -18.65
C THR A 142 -7.76 -0.11 -17.72
N ILE A 143 -7.37 -0.96 -16.76
CA ILE A 143 -8.30 -1.71 -15.89
C ILE A 143 -8.82 -0.83 -14.74
N CYS A 144 -7.94 -0.03 -14.13
CA CYS A 144 -8.25 0.82 -12.99
C CYS A 144 -8.26 2.32 -13.32
N ILE A 145 -8.24 2.68 -14.60
CA ILE A 145 -8.13 4.08 -15.00
C ILE A 145 -9.32 4.89 -14.46
N GLY A 146 -9.03 5.85 -13.58
CA GLY A 146 -10.05 6.73 -12.99
C GLY A 146 -11.03 6.07 -12.01
N LYS A 147 -10.85 4.77 -11.69
CA LYS A 147 -11.75 4.04 -10.79
C LYS A 147 -11.13 3.85 -9.42
N LYS A 148 -11.97 3.94 -8.39
CA LYS A 148 -11.61 3.66 -6.99
C LYS A 148 -12.26 2.39 -6.48
N GLU A 149 -13.35 1.97 -7.09
CA GLU A 149 -14.09 0.75 -6.75
C GLU A 149 -13.17 -0.46 -6.90
N ILE A 150 -13.33 -1.41 -5.98
CA ILE A 150 -12.55 -2.64 -5.90
C ILE A 150 -13.50 -3.81 -6.16
N GLY A 151 -13.01 -4.84 -6.85
CA GLY A 151 -13.77 -6.04 -7.19
C GLY A 151 -13.85 -6.25 -8.70
N TRP A 152 -13.62 -7.48 -9.15
CA TRP A 152 -13.61 -7.83 -10.57
C TRP A 152 -14.90 -7.43 -11.29
N GLU A 153 -16.02 -7.34 -10.57
CA GLU A 153 -17.32 -6.94 -11.06
C GLU A 153 -17.39 -5.46 -11.47
N LYS A 154 -16.45 -4.63 -11.02
CA LYS A 154 -16.38 -3.18 -11.27
C LYS A 154 -15.42 -2.82 -12.40
N HIS A 155 -14.67 -3.78 -12.94
CA HIS A 155 -13.61 -3.57 -13.94
C HIS A 155 -13.86 -4.31 -15.26
N PHE A 156 -13.10 -3.91 -16.29
CA PHE A 156 -13.14 -4.46 -17.65
C PHE A 156 -11.74 -4.90 -18.08
N GLY A 157 -11.64 -5.84 -19.03
CA GLY A 157 -10.38 -6.37 -19.55
C GLY A 157 -10.11 -7.81 -19.10
N ILE A 158 -8.83 -8.18 -18.98
CA ILE A 158 -8.41 -9.50 -18.49
C ILE A 158 -8.42 -9.46 -16.96
N LEU A 159 -9.24 -10.32 -16.35
CA LEU A 159 -9.53 -10.38 -14.92
C LEU A 159 -9.22 -11.79 -14.36
N ARG A 160 -9.04 -11.89 -13.04
CA ARG A 160 -8.85 -13.15 -12.32
C ARG A 160 -9.45 -13.03 -10.92
N ALA A 161 -10.37 -13.93 -10.57
CA ALA A 161 -10.87 -14.08 -9.20
C ALA A 161 -9.90 -14.95 -8.38
N LEU A 162 -9.98 -14.89 -7.04
CA LEU A 162 -9.03 -15.56 -6.13
C LEU A 162 -8.82 -17.05 -6.47
N ASP A 163 -9.91 -17.79 -6.72
CA ASP A 163 -9.90 -19.22 -7.06
C ASP A 163 -10.13 -19.50 -8.56
N GLY A 164 -10.04 -18.46 -9.41
CA GLY A 164 -10.42 -18.53 -10.82
C GLY A 164 -9.24 -18.54 -11.80
N ASP A 165 -9.55 -19.03 -13.01
CA ASP A 165 -8.73 -18.81 -14.20
C ASP A 165 -8.85 -17.36 -14.69
N LEU A 166 -7.88 -16.93 -15.51
CA LEU A 166 -7.97 -15.65 -16.21
C LEU A 166 -9.17 -15.66 -17.16
N PHE A 167 -10.04 -14.66 -17.05
CA PHE A 167 -11.18 -14.47 -17.94
C PHE A 167 -11.21 -13.04 -18.50
N TYR A 168 -11.82 -12.86 -19.67
CA TYR A 168 -11.99 -11.54 -20.28
C TYR A 168 -13.42 -11.04 -20.05
N ARG A 169 -13.55 -9.78 -19.64
CA ARG A 169 -14.83 -9.08 -19.55
C ARG A 169 -14.81 -7.81 -20.40
N GLY A 170 -15.65 -7.80 -21.44
CA GLY A 170 -15.90 -6.62 -22.27
C GLY A 170 -16.97 -5.70 -21.68
N GLU A 171 -17.22 -4.58 -22.36
CA GLU A 171 -18.43 -3.75 -22.14
C GLU A 171 -19.72 -4.55 -22.38
#